data_AF-A0ABD2X6P5-F1
#
_entry.id   AF-A0ABD2X6P5-F1
#
_cell.length_a   1.000
_cell.length_b   1.000
_cell.length_c   1.000
_cell.angle_alpha   90.00
_cell.angle_beta   90.00
_cell.angle_gamma   90.00
#
_symmetry.space_group_name_H-M   'P 1'
#
loop_
_entity.id
_entity.type
_entity.pdbx_description
1 polymer ?
#
loop_
_entity_poly.entity_id
_entity_poly.type
_entity_poly.pdbx_seq_one_letter_code
_entity_poly.pdbx_strand_id
1 'polypeptide(L)'
;MDKMPMLILLGILMMVQGGNCIFGYDCGTKLTNLTTVSLIDIGECEPKKEETKSINIEAQLLQINDYNIIHARECRIKIKRTVHHCGMHSHTSAVLFGEIEYFKEITKDECEGIQLTGTFNGFGLSLMHLERNSTTTKSVILAGKLDKDSHCESGANYDDPYGTFTDVLVTGYVSIGIYDYDIKLNLESDKVFMQDGTPCNAKARHCISGEGGNVFWDTLPEQMCGANKYTVLYEGFVTKVSDPEDKNVMYSLDTKEFSFALLKTYEETICGITFIKTEVARFLIIENPRSNHLIQKQEVAAANVDIFAFINAKALFLEKHLKRQLKDMYETLVLQRCRLERKVIENALAIVLRL
;
A
#
# COMPACT_ATOMS: atom_id res chain seq x y z
N MET A 1 -2.04 95.93 -13.48
CA MET A 1 -1.59 94.52 -13.53
C MET A 1 -0.07 94.53 -13.37
N ASP A 2 0.53 93.48 -12.81
CA ASP A 2 2.00 93.24 -12.70
C ASP A 2 2.76 93.52 -11.39
N LYS A 3 2.12 93.39 -10.21
CA LYS A 3 2.87 93.19 -8.94
C LYS A 3 2.32 92.12 -8.00
N MET A 4 1.32 91.35 -8.44
CA MET A 4 0.67 90.32 -7.61
C MET A 4 1.34 88.92 -7.59
N PRO A 5 2.25 88.52 -8.51
CA PRO A 5 2.82 87.16 -8.44
C PRO A 5 4.03 87.05 -7.51
N MET A 6 4.68 88.16 -7.13
CA MET A 6 5.93 88.14 -6.35
C MET A 6 5.71 87.96 -4.84
N LEU A 7 4.60 88.47 -4.30
CA LEU A 7 4.25 88.33 -2.88
C LEU A 7 3.74 86.93 -2.52
N ILE A 8 3.11 86.23 -3.46
CA ILE A 8 2.64 84.85 -3.26
C ILE A 8 3.83 83.88 -3.23
N LEU A 9 4.85 84.12 -4.06
CA LEU A 9 6.07 83.29 -4.08
C LEU A 9 6.90 83.45 -2.80
N LEU A 10 6.94 84.66 -2.21
CA LEU A 10 7.64 84.92 -0.95
C LEU A 10 6.91 84.33 0.27
N GLY A 11 5.57 84.28 0.23
CA GLY A 11 4.76 83.65 1.28
C GLY A 11 4.88 82.12 1.30
N ILE A 12 5.06 81.49 0.13
CA ILE A 12 5.27 80.04 0.03
C ILE A 12 6.66 79.63 0.53
N LEU A 13 7.68 80.49 0.35
CA LEU A 13 9.04 80.21 0.85
C LEU A 13 9.16 80.24 2.39
N MET A 14 8.30 80.99 3.08
CA MET A 14 8.35 81.11 4.54
C MET A 14 7.62 79.99 5.30
N MET A 15 6.91 79.09 4.60
CA MET A 15 6.21 77.96 5.23
C MET A 15 6.99 76.64 5.21
N VAL A 16 8.22 76.62 4.69
CA VAL A 16 9.07 75.44 4.74
C VAL A 16 9.82 75.42 6.07
N GLN A 17 9.20 74.84 7.11
CA GLN A 17 9.95 74.43 8.29
C GLN A 17 10.95 73.34 7.87
N GLY A 18 12.21 73.73 7.72
CA GLY A 18 13.30 72.81 7.43
C GLY A 18 13.51 71.90 8.63
N GLY A 19 13.15 70.62 8.49
CA GLY A 19 13.69 69.59 9.37
C GLY A 19 15.20 69.53 9.16
N ASN A 20 15.97 69.62 10.25
CA ASN A 20 17.42 69.42 10.19
C ASN A 20 17.69 67.98 9.74
N CYS A 21 18.12 67.82 8.49
CA CYS A 21 18.49 66.53 7.91
C CYS A 21 19.92 66.61 7.38
N ILE A 22 20.66 65.51 7.53
CA ILE A 22 22.02 65.37 6.99
C ILE A 22 21.92 64.55 5.71
N PHE A 23 22.44 65.09 4.62
CA PHE A 23 22.54 64.37 3.35
C PHE A 23 23.93 63.77 3.20
N GLY A 24 24.01 62.45 3.28
CA GLY A 24 25.21 61.68 2.93
C GLY A 24 25.11 61.20 1.50
N TYR A 25 26.17 61.41 0.70
CA TYR A 25 26.28 60.88 -0.65
C TYR A 25 27.28 59.72 -0.66
N ASP A 26 26.84 58.55 -1.13
CA ASP A 26 27.76 57.45 -1.44
C ASP A 26 28.40 57.70 -2.81
N CYS A 27 29.66 58.13 -2.80
CA CYS A 27 30.42 58.41 -4.02
C CYS A 27 30.94 57.14 -4.72
N GLY A 28 30.69 55.94 -4.17
CA GLY A 28 31.23 54.68 -4.69
C GLY A 28 30.33 53.94 -5.69
N THR A 29 29.05 54.32 -5.81
CA THR A 29 28.07 53.59 -6.62
C THR A 29 27.37 54.50 -7.64
N LYS A 30 27.10 53.98 -8.85
CA LYS A 30 26.46 54.74 -9.96
C LYS A 30 24.93 54.82 -9.86
N LEU A 31 24.32 54.15 -8.89
CA LEU A 31 22.88 54.06 -8.69
C LEU A 31 22.48 54.86 -7.44
N THR A 32 21.73 55.93 -7.62
CA THR A 32 21.17 56.73 -6.53
C THR A 32 19.90 56.07 -5.98
N ASN A 33 20.06 55.11 -5.07
CA ASN A 33 18.98 54.70 -4.18
C ASN A 33 18.94 55.66 -2.99
N LEU A 34 17.87 56.44 -2.87
CA LEU A 34 17.66 57.33 -1.73
C LEU A 34 17.20 56.49 -0.53
N THR A 35 18.06 56.37 0.48
CA THR A 35 17.71 55.76 1.78
C THR A 35 17.64 56.86 2.84
N THR A 36 16.47 56.99 3.45
CA THR A 36 16.27 57.89 4.60
C THR A 36 16.54 57.10 5.89
N VAL A 37 17.48 57.56 6.69
CA VAL A 37 17.81 56.95 7.99
C VAL A 37 17.51 57.95 9.10
N SER A 38 16.73 57.52 10.09
CA SER A 38 16.47 58.31 11.29
C SER A 38 17.70 58.27 12.20
N LEU A 39 18.16 59.45 12.64
CA LEU A 39 19.27 59.61 13.60
C LEU A 39 18.80 59.71 15.05
N ILE A 40 17.50 59.65 15.31
CA ILE A 40 16.89 59.90 16.63
C ILE A 40 16.00 58.73 17.04
N ASP A 41 15.21 58.24 16.09
CA ASP A 41 14.32 57.10 16.26
C ASP A 41 14.95 55.81 15.74
N ILE A 42 14.78 54.72 16.49
CA ILE A 42 15.33 53.39 16.19
C ILE A 42 14.17 52.48 15.81
N GLY A 43 14.25 51.90 14.61
CA GLY A 43 13.22 51.03 14.06
C GLY A 43 12.86 49.84 14.96
N GLU A 44 11.65 49.31 14.76
CA GLU A 44 11.18 48.11 15.45
C GLU A 44 11.75 46.83 14.84
N CYS A 45 11.99 45.83 15.68
CA CYS A 45 12.40 44.49 15.27
C CYS A 45 11.16 43.67 14.91
N GLU A 46 10.64 43.84 13.69
CA GLU A 46 9.56 43.02 13.15
C GLU A 46 10.11 41.97 12.17
N PRO A 47 10.26 40.70 12.56
CA PRO A 47 10.50 39.66 11.59
C PRO A 47 9.22 39.49 10.76
N LYS A 48 9.38 39.33 9.44
CA LYS A 48 8.29 38.86 8.59
C LYS A 48 7.91 37.45 9.04
N LYS A 49 6.87 37.34 9.86
CA LYS A 49 6.24 36.05 10.13
C LYS A 49 5.45 35.64 8.90
N GLU A 50 5.91 34.61 8.22
CA GLU A 50 5.06 33.90 7.26
C GLU A 50 3.91 33.26 8.05
N GLU A 51 2.69 33.78 7.89
CA GLU A 51 1.50 33.21 8.50
C GLU A 51 1.13 31.90 7.79
N THR A 52 1.79 30.81 8.17
CA THR A 52 1.36 29.48 7.75
C THR A 52 -0.02 29.20 8.31
N LYS A 53 -1.00 28.94 7.45
CA LYS A 53 -2.35 28.58 7.88
C LYS A 53 -2.38 27.10 8.25
N SER A 54 -2.62 26.83 9.52
CA SER A 54 -2.76 25.47 10.06
C SER A 54 -4.20 25.24 10.47
N ILE A 55 -4.84 24.19 9.94
CA ILE A 55 -6.21 23.80 10.27
C ILE A 55 -6.26 22.30 10.57
N ASN A 56 -7.12 21.91 11.52
CA ASN A 56 -7.42 20.50 11.76
C ASN A 56 -8.59 20.08 10.88
N ILE A 57 -8.42 18.97 10.17
CA ILE A 57 -9.44 18.41 9.29
C ILE A 57 -9.59 16.93 9.53
N GLU A 58 -10.76 16.37 9.25
CA GLU A 58 -10.95 14.93 9.25
C GLU A 58 -10.34 14.34 7.98
N ALA A 59 -9.61 13.25 8.11
CA ALA A 59 -8.99 12.58 6.98
C ALA A 59 -8.80 11.08 7.21
N GLN A 60 -8.73 10.34 6.10
CA GLN A 60 -8.23 8.97 6.07
C GLN A 60 -6.86 8.94 5.38
N LEU A 61 -5.88 8.31 6.01
CA LEU A 61 -4.62 7.93 5.37
C LEU A 61 -4.74 6.50 4.86
N LEU A 62 -4.55 6.34 3.56
CA LEU A 62 -4.65 5.08 2.86
C LEU A 62 -3.30 4.64 2.34
N GLN A 63 -3.14 3.33 2.20
CA GLN A 63 -2.04 2.70 1.49
C GLN A 63 -2.56 1.90 0.31
N ILE A 64 -1.87 1.99 -0.83
CA ILE A 64 -2.16 1.16 -2.00
C ILE A 64 -1.69 -0.28 -1.76
N ASN A 65 -2.59 -1.24 -1.96
CA ASN A 65 -2.34 -2.67 -1.83
C ASN A 65 -1.72 -3.23 -3.12
N ASP A 66 -0.72 -4.09 -2.97
CA ASP A 66 -0.16 -4.85 -4.10
C ASP A 66 -0.95 -6.14 -4.33
N TYR A 67 -1.48 -6.71 -3.24
CA TYR A 67 -2.18 -7.96 -3.24
C TYR A 67 -3.61 -7.84 -2.72
N ASN A 68 -4.51 -8.60 -3.31
CA ASN A 68 -5.77 -8.95 -2.69
C ASN A 68 -5.74 -10.41 -2.23
N ILE A 69 -6.54 -10.73 -1.22
CA ILE A 69 -6.67 -12.08 -0.71
C ILE A 69 -7.93 -12.70 -1.31
N ILE A 70 -7.80 -13.90 -1.87
CA ILE A 70 -8.92 -14.65 -2.46
C ILE A 70 -8.96 -16.02 -1.81
N HIS A 71 -10.15 -16.48 -1.48
CA HIS A 71 -10.35 -17.84 -1.00
C HIS A 71 -10.23 -18.84 -2.15
N ALA A 72 -9.42 -19.87 -1.95
CA ALA A 72 -9.17 -20.93 -2.90
C ALA A 72 -9.45 -22.31 -2.29
N ARG A 73 -9.86 -23.21 -3.16
CA ARG A 73 -10.28 -24.57 -2.85
C ARG A 73 -9.43 -25.52 -3.67
N GLU A 74 -8.71 -26.40 -3.00
CA GLU A 74 -7.82 -27.37 -3.63
C GLU A 74 -8.31 -28.79 -3.38
N CYS A 75 -8.39 -29.56 -4.46
CA CYS A 75 -8.63 -30.99 -4.42
C CYS A 75 -7.54 -31.73 -5.17
N ARG A 76 -6.94 -32.71 -4.49
CA ARG A 76 -5.83 -33.48 -5.01
C ARG A 76 -6.14 -34.96 -4.94
N ILE A 77 -6.29 -35.59 -6.11
CA ILE A 77 -6.50 -37.03 -6.21
C ILE A 77 -5.23 -37.64 -6.80
N LYS A 78 -4.44 -38.28 -5.94
CA LYS A 78 -3.24 -39.00 -6.31
C LYS A 78 -3.54 -40.50 -6.39
N ILE A 79 -3.11 -41.11 -7.48
CA ILE A 79 -3.27 -42.54 -7.73
C ILE A 79 -1.88 -43.13 -7.85
N LYS A 80 -1.56 -44.06 -6.97
CA LYS A 80 -0.38 -44.91 -7.08
C LYS A 80 -0.85 -46.32 -7.42
N ARG A 81 -0.53 -46.81 -8.62
CA ARG A 81 -0.94 -48.15 -9.07
C ARG A 81 0.24 -49.07 -9.29
N THR A 82 -0.03 -50.36 -9.18
CA THR A 82 0.85 -51.45 -9.56
C THR A 82 0.05 -52.45 -10.41
N VAL A 83 0.55 -52.71 -11.63
CA VAL A 83 -0.06 -53.61 -12.60
C VAL A 83 0.72 -54.91 -12.63
N HIS A 84 0.00 -56.01 -12.50
CA HIS A 84 0.50 -57.37 -12.66
C HIS A 84 -0.28 -58.08 -13.75
N HIS A 85 0.41 -58.84 -14.61
CA HIS A 85 -0.27 -59.72 -15.55
C HIS A 85 -0.85 -60.92 -14.79
N CYS A 86 -2.12 -61.23 -15.05
CA CYS A 86 -2.81 -62.37 -14.45
C CYS A 86 -2.63 -63.60 -15.35
N GLY A 87 -1.68 -64.45 -15.01
CA GLY A 87 -1.38 -65.66 -15.78
C GLY A 87 -2.25 -66.87 -15.42
N MET A 88 -2.21 -67.89 -16.27
CA MET A 88 -2.83 -69.19 -16.02
C MET A 88 -2.33 -69.76 -14.68
N HIS A 89 -3.23 -70.34 -13.87
CA HIS A 89 -2.96 -70.85 -12.51
C HIS A 89 -2.60 -69.78 -11.47
N SER A 90 -3.16 -68.57 -11.61
CA SER A 90 -3.02 -67.48 -10.62
C SER A 90 -1.60 -66.93 -10.46
N HIS A 91 -0.72 -67.19 -11.44
CA HIS A 91 0.62 -66.59 -11.46
C HIS A 91 0.53 -65.10 -11.78
N THR A 92 1.16 -64.26 -10.96
CA THR A 92 1.33 -62.84 -11.26
C THR A 92 2.75 -62.59 -11.79
N SER A 93 2.86 -61.83 -12.87
CA SER A 93 4.15 -61.40 -13.39
C SER A 93 4.21 -59.88 -13.53
N ALA A 94 5.44 -59.34 -13.41
CA ALA A 94 5.67 -57.92 -13.58
C ALA A 94 5.43 -57.50 -15.03
N VAL A 95 4.84 -56.33 -15.21
CA VAL A 95 4.59 -55.72 -16.52
C VAL A 95 5.46 -54.46 -16.65
N LEU A 96 5.89 -54.17 -17.88
CA LEU A 96 6.60 -52.93 -18.18
C LEU A 96 5.69 -51.73 -17.84
N PHE A 97 6.23 -50.70 -17.18
CA PHE A 97 5.45 -49.58 -16.64
C PHE A 97 4.34 -50.01 -15.65
N GLY A 98 4.59 -51.11 -14.93
CA GLY A 98 3.64 -51.66 -13.97
C GLY A 98 3.38 -50.74 -12.78
N GLU A 99 4.39 -50.05 -12.27
CA GLU A 99 4.26 -49.11 -11.14
C GLU A 99 4.33 -47.65 -11.62
N ILE A 100 3.27 -46.89 -11.37
CA ILE A 100 3.18 -45.46 -11.71
C ILE A 100 2.43 -44.71 -10.61
N GLU A 101 2.85 -43.48 -10.34
CA GLU A 101 2.11 -42.49 -9.56
C GLU A 101 1.71 -41.32 -10.45
N TYR A 102 0.45 -40.91 -10.38
CA TYR A 102 -0.07 -39.78 -11.15
C TYR A 102 -1.24 -39.08 -10.44
N PHE A 103 -1.51 -37.85 -10.86
CA PHE A 103 -2.64 -37.07 -10.37
C PHE A 103 -3.81 -37.15 -11.35
N LYS A 104 -5.02 -37.33 -10.82
CA LYS A 104 -6.25 -37.23 -11.59
C LYS A 104 -6.68 -35.77 -11.62
N GLU A 105 -6.83 -35.22 -12.82
CA GLU A 105 -7.51 -33.94 -13.01
C GLU A 105 -9.00 -34.09 -12.69
N ILE A 106 -9.55 -33.11 -11.98
CA ILE A 106 -10.98 -33.06 -11.65
C ILE A 106 -11.54 -31.68 -11.96
N THR A 107 -12.84 -31.62 -12.15
CA THR A 107 -13.56 -30.38 -12.40
C THR A 107 -13.84 -29.59 -11.12
N LYS A 108 -14.19 -28.31 -11.28
CA LYS A 108 -14.62 -27.46 -10.15
C LYS A 108 -15.81 -28.09 -9.41
N ASP A 109 -16.84 -28.52 -10.13
CA ASP A 109 -18.05 -29.08 -9.55
C ASP A 109 -17.79 -30.38 -8.78
N GLU A 110 -16.88 -31.23 -9.28
CA GLU A 110 -16.43 -32.42 -8.55
C GLU A 110 -15.69 -32.06 -7.27
N CYS A 111 -14.76 -31.10 -7.31
CA CYS A 111 -14.05 -30.65 -6.12
C CYS A 111 -15.00 -30.05 -5.08
N GLU A 112 -15.91 -29.17 -5.51
CA GLU A 112 -16.92 -28.57 -4.64
C GLU A 112 -17.86 -29.62 -4.06
N GLY A 113 -18.29 -30.59 -4.86
CA GLY A 113 -19.11 -31.71 -4.41
C GLY A 113 -18.43 -32.53 -3.32
N ILE A 114 -17.14 -32.84 -3.49
CA ILE A 114 -16.34 -33.56 -2.49
C ILE A 114 -16.20 -32.73 -1.22
N GLN A 115 -15.91 -31.43 -1.33
CA GLN A 115 -15.77 -30.53 -0.18
C GLN A 115 -17.07 -30.37 0.62
N LEU A 116 -18.21 -30.26 -0.07
CA LEU A 116 -19.52 -30.05 0.55
C LEU A 116 -20.06 -31.33 1.20
N THR A 117 -19.92 -32.46 0.51
CA THR A 117 -20.49 -33.73 0.99
C THR A 117 -19.56 -34.51 1.90
N GLY A 118 -18.24 -34.26 1.82
CA GLY A 118 -17.22 -35.10 2.44
C GLY A 118 -17.21 -36.52 1.87
N THR A 119 -17.70 -36.70 0.63
CA THR A 119 -17.78 -38.00 -0.03
C THR A 119 -17.08 -38.00 -1.37
N PHE A 120 -16.42 -39.10 -1.68
CA PHE A 120 -15.82 -39.36 -2.99
C PHE A 120 -16.27 -40.73 -3.50
N ASN A 121 -16.79 -40.74 -4.73
CA ASN A 121 -17.17 -41.94 -5.44
C ASN A 121 -16.35 -42.02 -6.73
N GLY A 122 -15.46 -43.00 -6.83
CA GLY A 122 -14.59 -43.17 -7.99
C GLY A 122 -13.67 -44.35 -7.82
N PHE A 123 -13.22 -44.93 -8.93
CA PHE A 123 -12.30 -46.08 -8.91
C PHE A 123 -12.85 -47.30 -8.15
N GLY A 124 -14.16 -47.51 -8.15
CA GLY A 124 -14.81 -48.56 -7.36
C GLY A 124 -14.78 -48.33 -5.84
N LEU A 125 -14.29 -47.18 -5.38
CA LEU A 125 -14.33 -46.76 -3.99
C LEU A 125 -15.52 -45.82 -3.74
N SER A 126 -16.14 -45.99 -2.58
CA SER A 126 -17.00 -45.00 -1.96
C SER A 126 -16.39 -44.63 -0.62
N LEU A 127 -15.80 -43.43 -0.56
CA LEU A 127 -15.21 -42.88 0.66
C LEU A 127 -16.15 -41.83 1.23
N MET A 128 -16.46 -41.96 2.52
CA MET A 128 -17.28 -41.02 3.27
C MET A 128 -16.48 -40.43 4.42
N HIS A 129 -16.94 -39.30 4.94
CA HIS A 129 -16.32 -38.60 6.07
C HIS A 129 -14.89 -38.14 5.77
N LEU A 130 -14.64 -37.67 4.54
CA LEU A 130 -13.38 -37.01 4.20
C LEU A 130 -13.27 -35.70 5.00
N GLU A 131 -12.22 -35.57 5.79
CA GLU A 131 -11.96 -34.37 6.59
C GLU A 131 -11.33 -33.27 5.74
N ARG A 132 -11.78 -32.03 5.94
CA ARG A 132 -11.18 -30.85 5.31
C ARG A 132 -9.78 -30.60 5.86
N ASN A 133 -8.91 -30.05 5.02
CA ASN A 133 -7.50 -29.80 5.30
C ASN A 133 -6.71 -31.08 5.66
N SER A 134 -7.10 -32.21 5.07
CA SER A 134 -6.47 -33.51 5.31
C SER A 134 -6.28 -34.28 4.01
N THR A 135 -5.44 -35.33 4.05
CA THR A 135 -5.35 -36.32 2.98
C THR A 135 -5.74 -37.69 3.52
N THR A 136 -6.74 -38.31 2.91
CA THR A 136 -7.16 -39.68 3.22
C THR A 136 -6.63 -40.63 2.15
N THR A 137 -6.02 -41.75 2.57
CA THR A 137 -5.48 -42.76 1.64
C THR A 137 -6.14 -44.12 1.87
N LYS A 138 -6.52 -44.80 0.79
CA LYS A 138 -7.12 -46.14 0.82
C LYS A 138 -6.54 -47.03 -0.28
N SER A 139 -6.36 -48.32 0.05
CA SER A 139 -6.00 -49.33 -0.94
C SER A 139 -7.23 -49.72 -1.76
N VAL A 140 -7.00 -50.06 -3.03
CA VAL A 140 -8.05 -50.40 -4.00
C VAL A 140 -7.56 -51.40 -5.03
N ILE A 141 -8.48 -52.20 -5.54
CA ILE A 141 -8.30 -52.98 -6.76
C ILE A 141 -8.96 -52.19 -7.89
N LEU A 142 -8.15 -51.59 -8.77
CA LEU A 142 -8.61 -50.74 -9.87
C LEU A 142 -9.12 -51.59 -11.05
N ALA A 143 -8.58 -52.79 -11.24
CA ALA A 143 -8.97 -53.73 -12.27
C ALA A 143 -8.60 -55.16 -11.88
N GLY A 144 -9.36 -56.14 -12.39
CA GLY A 144 -9.21 -57.55 -12.07
C GLY A 144 -9.86 -57.93 -10.74
N LYS A 145 -9.77 -59.21 -10.38
CA LYS A 145 -10.38 -59.74 -9.16
C LYS A 145 -9.44 -60.70 -8.45
N LEU A 146 -9.37 -60.56 -7.13
CA LEU A 146 -8.70 -61.50 -6.25
C LEU A 146 -9.74 -62.39 -5.56
N ASP A 147 -9.41 -63.66 -5.38
CA ASP A 147 -10.18 -64.57 -4.54
C ASP A 147 -9.88 -64.32 -3.04
N LYS A 148 -10.51 -65.12 -2.17
CA LYS A 148 -10.34 -65.01 -0.70
C LYS A 148 -8.91 -65.31 -0.24
N ASP A 149 -8.16 -66.07 -1.03
CA ASP A 149 -6.80 -66.50 -0.74
C ASP A 149 -5.76 -65.61 -1.45
N SER A 150 -6.21 -64.46 -2.02
CA SER A 150 -5.39 -63.48 -2.75
C SER A 150 -4.78 -64.02 -4.06
N HIS A 151 -5.38 -65.05 -4.65
CA HIS A 151 -5.05 -65.48 -6.00
C HIS A 151 -5.80 -64.65 -7.03
N CYS A 152 -5.17 -64.41 -8.19
CA CYS A 152 -5.85 -63.76 -9.30
C CYS A 152 -6.95 -64.68 -9.85
N GLU A 153 -8.21 -64.35 -9.58
CA GLU A 153 -9.39 -65.08 -10.03
C GLU A 153 -9.68 -64.77 -11.51
N SER A 154 -9.56 -63.50 -11.88
CA SER A 154 -9.69 -63.03 -13.26
C SER A 154 -8.91 -61.73 -13.49
N GLY A 155 -8.21 -61.68 -14.62
CA GLY A 155 -7.65 -60.44 -15.15
C GLY A 155 -8.74 -59.58 -15.80
N ALA A 156 -8.50 -58.28 -15.87
CA ALA A 156 -9.34 -57.34 -16.60
C ALA A 156 -8.49 -56.51 -17.56
N ASN A 157 -9.15 -55.85 -18.51
CA ASN A 157 -8.51 -54.80 -19.29
C ASN A 157 -8.53 -53.51 -18.46
N TYR A 158 -7.41 -52.81 -18.43
CA TYR A 158 -7.25 -51.56 -17.70
C TYR A 158 -6.59 -50.51 -18.59
N ASP A 159 -7.10 -49.29 -18.54
CA ASP A 159 -6.60 -48.18 -19.33
C ASP A 159 -6.38 -46.97 -18.42
N ASP A 160 -5.23 -46.33 -18.59
CA ASP A 160 -4.89 -45.07 -17.93
C ASP A 160 -4.05 -44.18 -18.86
N PRO A 161 -3.73 -42.93 -18.46
CA PRO A 161 -2.96 -42.01 -19.31
C PRO A 161 -1.56 -42.51 -19.73
N TYR A 162 -1.07 -43.62 -19.16
CA TYR A 162 0.27 -44.15 -19.38
C TYR A 162 0.27 -45.48 -20.15
N GLY A 163 -0.88 -46.08 -20.41
CA GLY A 163 -1.00 -47.23 -21.29
C GLY A 163 -2.27 -48.05 -21.11
N THR A 164 -2.47 -48.96 -22.06
CA THR A 164 -3.53 -49.95 -22.04
C THR A 164 -2.94 -51.31 -21.70
N PHE A 165 -3.54 -51.99 -20.75
CA PHE A 165 -3.11 -53.29 -20.23
C PHE A 165 -4.23 -54.31 -20.38
N THR A 166 -3.91 -55.52 -20.80
CA THR A 166 -4.88 -56.60 -21.01
C THR A 166 -4.57 -57.78 -20.11
N ASP A 167 -5.62 -58.42 -19.59
CA ASP A 167 -5.53 -59.58 -18.68
C ASP A 167 -4.65 -59.28 -17.44
N VAL A 168 -4.94 -58.15 -16.78
CA VAL A 168 -4.16 -57.66 -15.64
C VAL A 168 -4.97 -57.57 -14.36
N LEU A 169 -4.26 -57.71 -13.25
CA LEU A 169 -4.68 -57.31 -11.92
C LEU A 169 -3.99 -55.98 -11.58
N VAL A 170 -4.79 -54.96 -11.27
CA VAL A 170 -4.29 -53.63 -10.93
C VAL A 170 -4.68 -53.31 -9.50
N THR A 171 -3.68 -53.23 -8.63
CA THR A 171 -3.84 -52.81 -7.24
C THR A 171 -3.20 -51.46 -7.03
N GLY A 172 -3.58 -50.74 -5.99
CA GLY A 172 -2.99 -49.45 -5.73
C GLY A 172 -3.54 -48.74 -4.51
N TYR A 173 -3.15 -47.49 -4.39
CA TYR A 173 -3.61 -46.55 -3.39
C TYR A 173 -4.20 -45.32 -4.06
N VAL A 174 -5.36 -44.90 -3.57
CA VAL A 174 -5.97 -43.62 -3.91
C VAL A 174 -5.85 -42.71 -2.69
N SER A 175 -5.15 -41.60 -2.88
CA SER A 175 -4.97 -40.55 -1.87
C SER A 175 -5.76 -39.32 -2.29
N ILE A 176 -6.69 -38.89 -1.44
CA ILE A 176 -7.56 -37.74 -1.68
C ILE A 176 -7.25 -36.68 -0.65
N GLY A 177 -6.68 -35.57 -1.11
CA GLY A 177 -6.43 -34.35 -0.34
C GLY A 177 -7.48 -33.30 -0.64
N ILE A 178 -8.02 -32.67 0.41
CA ILE A 178 -9.01 -31.59 0.29
C ILE A 178 -8.54 -30.45 1.17
N TYR A 179 -8.34 -29.26 0.60
CA TYR A 179 -7.81 -28.11 1.30
C TYR A 179 -8.58 -26.83 0.96
N ASP A 180 -8.76 -25.99 1.95
CA ASP A 180 -9.36 -24.65 1.83
C ASP A 180 -8.38 -23.63 2.41
N TYR A 181 -7.97 -22.66 1.61
CA TYR A 181 -6.99 -21.67 2.03
C TYR A 181 -7.06 -20.40 1.21
N ASP A 182 -6.40 -19.37 1.71
CA ASP A 182 -6.35 -18.07 1.06
C ASP A 182 -5.10 -17.93 0.18
N ILE A 183 -5.29 -17.43 -1.04
CA ILE A 183 -4.24 -17.15 -2.02
C ILE A 183 -4.10 -15.65 -2.27
N LYS A 184 -2.91 -15.25 -2.72
CA LYS A 184 -2.60 -13.85 -3.03
C LYS A 184 -2.84 -13.58 -4.51
N LEU A 185 -3.68 -12.62 -4.83
CA LEU A 185 -3.81 -12.03 -6.16
C LEU A 185 -2.97 -10.77 -6.23
N ASN A 186 -2.02 -10.69 -7.14
CA ASN A 186 -1.34 -9.44 -7.45
C ASN A 186 -2.22 -8.58 -8.36
N LEU A 187 -2.53 -7.35 -7.90
CA LEU A 187 -3.47 -6.43 -8.53
C LEU A 187 -2.91 -5.73 -9.79
N GLU A 188 -1.60 -5.78 -10.01
CA GLU A 188 -0.94 -5.15 -11.16
C GLU A 188 -0.76 -6.13 -12.32
N SER A 189 -0.40 -7.38 -12.02
CA SER A 189 -0.06 -8.41 -13.01
C SER A 189 -1.21 -9.36 -13.36
N ASP A 190 -2.36 -9.26 -12.67
CA ASP A 190 -3.48 -10.21 -12.79
C ASP A 190 -3.07 -11.68 -12.57
N LYS A 191 -2.12 -11.91 -11.65
CA LYS A 191 -1.62 -13.25 -11.30
C LYS A 191 -2.00 -13.62 -9.88
N VAL A 192 -2.49 -14.84 -9.71
CA VAL A 192 -2.63 -15.45 -8.39
C VAL A 192 -1.41 -16.30 -8.07
N PHE A 193 -1.03 -16.32 -6.80
CA PHE A 193 0.08 -17.11 -6.30
C PHE A 193 -0.46 -18.17 -5.35
N MET A 194 -0.23 -19.42 -5.70
CA MET A 194 -0.55 -20.60 -4.88
C MET A 194 0.34 -20.64 -3.63
N GLN A 195 0.05 -21.52 -2.65
CA GLN A 195 0.82 -21.61 -1.40
C GLN A 195 2.30 -21.96 -1.62
N ASP A 196 2.58 -22.74 -2.65
CA ASP A 196 3.92 -23.12 -3.10
C ASP A 196 4.62 -22.01 -3.91
N GLY A 197 3.96 -20.87 -4.14
CA GLY A 197 4.45 -19.75 -4.93
C GLY A 197 4.22 -19.89 -6.44
N THR A 198 3.55 -20.94 -6.91
CA THR A 198 3.28 -21.14 -8.34
C THR A 198 2.38 -20.01 -8.87
N PRO A 199 2.82 -19.25 -9.89
CA PRO A 199 2.03 -18.16 -10.45
C PRO A 199 1.02 -18.68 -11.48
N CYS A 200 -0.25 -18.33 -11.32
CA CYS A 200 -1.31 -18.70 -12.24
C CYS A 200 -2.07 -17.48 -12.73
N ASN A 201 -2.68 -17.58 -13.91
CA ASN A 201 -3.50 -16.50 -14.46
C ASN A 201 -4.79 -16.37 -13.64
N ALA A 202 -5.02 -15.21 -13.02
CA ALA A 202 -6.20 -14.98 -12.18
C ALA A 202 -7.53 -15.20 -12.91
N LYS A 203 -7.58 -14.90 -14.21
CA LYS A 203 -8.79 -15.02 -15.05
C LYS A 203 -9.13 -16.46 -15.39
N ALA A 204 -8.17 -17.38 -15.30
CA ALA A 204 -8.39 -18.81 -15.58
C ALA A 204 -9.29 -19.48 -14.54
N ARG A 205 -9.30 -18.97 -13.29
CA ARG A 205 -10.08 -19.52 -12.15
C ARG A 205 -9.78 -20.97 -11.80
N HIS A 206 -8.70 -21.51 -12.36
CA HIS A 206 -8.20 -22.85 -12.18
C HIS A 206 -6.69 -22.83 -12.38
N CYS A 207 -6.00 -23.60 -11.55
CA CYS A 207 -4.60 -23.92 -11.74
C CYS A 207 -4.27 -25.27 -11.11
N ILE A 208 -3.16 -25.85 -11.53
CA ILE A 208 -2.59 -27.01 -10.87
C ILE A 208 -1.48 -26.50 -9.94
N SER A 209 -1.56 -26.83 -8.65
CA SER A 209 -0.51 -26.53 -7.68
C SER A 209 0.75 -27.33 -8.03
N GLY A 210 1.93 -26.87 -7.59
CA GLY A 210 3.19 -27.61 -7.77
C GLY A 210 3.20 -28.97 -7.08
N GLU A 211 2.27 -29.21 -6.14
CA GLU A 211 2.05 -30.54 -5.55
C GLU A 211 1.01 -31.40 -6.30
N GLY A 212 0.54 -30.96 -7.47
CA GLY A 212 -0.38 -31.69 -8.36
C GLY A 212 -1.85 -31.62 -7.96
N GLY A 213 -2.25 -30.70 -7.09
CA GLY A 213 -3.65 -30.49 -6.73
C GLY A 213 -4.35 -29.51 -7.66
N ASN A 214 -5.65 -29.72 -7.91
CA ASN A 214 -6.48 -28.82 -8.70
C ASN A 214 -7.00 -27.72 -7.78
N VAL A 215 -6.59 -26.49 -8.03
CA VAL A 215 -6.95 -25.31 -7.24
C VAL A 215 -7.95 -24.47 -8.02
N PHE A 216 -9.05 -24.12 -7.37
CA PHE A 216 -10.11 -23.29 -7.91
C PHE A 216 -10.35 -22.09 -7.01
N TRP A 217 -10.68 -20.95 -7.61
CA TRP A 217 -11.05 -19.75 -6.87
C TRP A 217 -12.18 -19.01 -7.58
N ASP A 218 -12.95 -18.26 -6.82
CA ASP A 218 -14.04 -17.47 -7.36
C ASP A 218 -13.54 -16.14 -7.92
N THR A 219 -14.38 -15.51 -8.75
CA THR A 219 -14.09 -14.15 -9.23
C THR A 219 -14.01 -13.21 -8.06
N LEU A 220 -13.04 -12.31 -8.11
CA LEU A 220 -13.14 -11.09 -7.32
C LEU A 220 -14.51 -10.44 -7.61
N PRO A 221 -15.27 -10.05 -6.58
CA PRO A 221 -16.40 -9.17 -6.81
C PRO A 221 -15.85 -7.93 -7.53
N GLU A 222 -16.43 -7.59 -8.69
CA GLU A 222 -16.22 -6.30 -9.33
C GLU A 222 -16.75 -5.23 -8.36
N GLN A 223 -15.92 -4.84 -7.41
CA GLN A 223 -16.26 -3.74 -6.54
C GLN A 223 -16.12 -2.48 -7.36
N MET A 224 -17.25 -1.79 -7.53
CA MET A 224 -17.27 -0.41 -8.00
C MET A 224 -16.21 0.36 -7.21
N CYS A 225 -15.19 0.85 -7.93
CA CYS A 225 -14.16 1.75 -7.43
C CYS A 225 -12.99 1.12 -6.64
N GLY A 226 -12.92 -0.21 -6.57
CA GLY A 226 -11.72 -0.91 -6.10
C GLY A 226 -11.38 -0.63 -4.64
N ALA A 227 -12.35 -0.68 -3.72
CA ALA A 227 -12.10 -0.49 -2.29
C ALA A 227 -11.00 -1.44 -1.76
N ASN A 228 -10.95 -2.68 -2.24
CA ASN A 228 -9.90 -3.65 -1.91
C ASN A 228 -8.47 -3.24 -2.38
N LYS A 229 -8.34 -2.22 -3.23
CA LYS A 229 -7.03 -1.67 -3.63
C LYS A 229 -6.38 -0.82 -2.55
N TYR A 230 -7.13 -0.44 -1.52
CA TYR A 230 -6.66 0.47 -0.50
C TYR A 230 -6.86 -0.11 0.89
N THR A 231 -5.87 0.09 1.75
CA THR A 231 -5.96 -0.20 3.19
C THR A 231 -5.93 1.10 3.98
N VAL A 232 -6.86 1.28 4.92
CA VAL A 232 -6.89 2.44 5.81
C VAL A 232 -5.86 2.26 6.92
N LEU A 233 -4.79 3.07 6.90
CA LEU A 233 -3.78 3.08 7.95
C LEU A 233 -4.23 3.93 9.15
N TYR A 234 -4.88 5.06 8.89
CA TYR A 234 -5.37 5.98 9.92
C TYR A 234 -6.67 6.63 9.49
N GLU A 235 -7.55 6.90 10.47
CA GLU A 235 -8.80 7.62 10.31
C GLU A 235 -9.00 8.53 11.52
N GLY A 236 -9.21 9.82 11.26
CA GLY A 236 -9.41 10.82 12.32
C GLY A 236 -8.93 12.21 11.92
N PHE A 237 -8.67 13.06 12.91
CA PHE A 237 -8.23 14.44 12.67
C PHE A 237 -6.74 14.53 12.39
N VAL A 238 -6.37 15.25 11.33
CA VAL A 238 -4.99 15.56 10.95
C VAL A 238 -4.79 17.06 10.81
N THR A 239 -3.58 17.53 11.03
CA THR A 239 -3.22 18.93 10.86
C THR A 239 -2.80 19.18 9.41
N LYS A 240 -3.58 19.98 8.69
CA LYS A 240 -3.26 20.49 7.35
C LYS A 240 -2.60 21.85 7.47
N VAL A 241 -1.36 21.93 7.02
CA VAL A 241 -0.57 23.16 6.96
C VAL A 241 -0.49 23.60 5.51
N SER A 242 -0.90 24.83 5.24
CA SER A 242 -0.81 25.44 3.91
C SER A 242 0.04 26.70 3.98
N ASP A 243 1.01 26.78 3.08
CA ASP A 243 1.82 27.98 2.87
C ASP A 243 1.17 28.87 1.80
N PRO A 244 0.87 30.15 2.10
CA PRO A 244 0.31 31.09 1.13
C PRO A 244 1.24 31.39 -0.06
N GLU A 245 2.56 31.38 0.16
CA GLU A 245 3.54 31.76 -0.87
C GLU A 245 3.92 30.57 -1.75
N ASP A 246 4.14 29.41 -1.14
CA ASP A 246 4.73 28.25 -1.83
C ASP A 246 3.68 27.26 -2.36
N LYS A 247 2.37 27.51 -2.10
CA LYS A 247 1.22 26.62 -2.38
C LYS A 247 1.39 25.17 -1.88
N ASN A 248 2.43 24.91 -1.09
CA ASN A 248 2.74 23.61 -0.56
C ASN A 248 1.78 23.30 0.59
N VAL A 249 1.10 22.16 0.47
CA VAL A 249 0.17 21.66 1.47
C VAL A 249 0.78 20.43 2.12
N MET A 250 0.88 20.45 3.44
CA MET A 250 1.41 19.35 4.23
C MET A 250 0.32 18.83 5.17
N TYR A 251 0.23 17.50 5.29
CA TYR A 251 -0.60 16.83 6.28
C TYR A 251 0.32 16.23 7.32
N SER A 252 0.09 16.55 8.59
CA SER A 252 0.87 16.02 9.68
C SER A 252 -0.01 15.49 10.80
N LEU A 253 0.44 14.39 11.39
CA LEU A 253 -0.09 13.86 12.63
C LEU A 253 1.09 13.47 13.52
N ASP A 254 0.98 13.77 14.80
CA ASP A 254 1.94 13.34 15.82
C ASP A 254 1.17 12.80 17.03
N THR A 255 1.07 11.48 17.10
CA THR A 255 0.46 10.75 18.22
C THR A 255 1.40 9.65 18.67
N LYS A 256 1.16 9.09 19.88
CA LYS A 256 1.99 7.99 20.40
C LYS A 256 1.98 6.75 19.50
N GLU A 257 0.87 6.51 18.80
CA GLU A 257 0.68 5.32 17.96
C GLU A 257 1.02 5.57 16.50
N PHE A 258 0.74 6.78 16.00
CA PHE A 258 0.88 7.12 14.58
C PHE A 258 1.49 8.52 14.40
N SER A 259 2.59 8.59 13.64
CA SER A 259 3.24 9.86 13.30
C SER A 259 3.64 9.90 11.83
N PHE A 260 3.27 10.98 11.14
CA PHE A 260 3.63 11.23 9.74
C PHE A 260 3.60 12.71 9.42
N ALA A 261 4.36 13.11 8.40
CA ALA A 261 4.21 14.41 7.74
C ALA A 261 4.41 14.23 6.24
N LEU A 262 3.34 14.36 5.47
CA LEU A 262 3.29 14.06 4.04
C LEU A 262 2.97 15.34 3.26
N LEU A 263 3.78 15.63 2.24
CA LEU A 263 3.50 16.72 1.31
C LEU A 263 2.54 16.25 0.21
N LYS A 264 1.57 17.11 -0.09
CA LYS A 264 0.68 16.98 -1.26
C LYS A 264 1.50 17.15 -2.54
N THR A 265 1.31 16.25 -3.49
CA THR A 265 1.85 16.38 -4.85
C THR A 265 0.75 16.84 -5.80
N TYR A 266 -0.32 16.06 -5.96
CA TYR A 266 -1.48 16.40 -6.79
C TYR A 266 -2.76 15.74 -6.27
N GLU A 267 -3.91 16.09 -6.85
CA GLU A 267 -5.19 15.47 -6.56
C GLU A 267 -5.64 14.62 -7.75
N GLU A 268 -6.22 13.46 -7.46
CA GLU A 268 -6.78 12.55 -8.46
C GLU A 268 -8.16 12.13 -8.01
N THR A 269 -9.18 12.33 -8.86
CA THR A 269 -10.53 11.89 -8.57
C THR A 269 -10.81 10.57 -9.28
N ILE A 270 -10.97 9.50 -8.51
CA ILE A 270 -11.35 8.19 -9.03
C ILE A 270 -12.72 7.89 -8.44
N CYS A 271 -13.70 7.59 -9.31
CA CYS A 271 -15.03 7.20 -8.86
C CYS A 271 -15.78 8.24 -7.99
N GLY A 272 -15.50 9.54 -8.18
CA GLY A 272 -16.09 10.60 -7.36
C GLY A 272 -15.47 10.76 -5.97
N ILE A 273 -14.42 9.99 -5.65
CA ILE A 273 -13.59 10.17 -4.46
C ILE A 273 -12.32 10.91 -4.90
N THR A 274 -12.02 12.02 -4.23
CA THR A 274 -10.79 12.79 -4.47
C THR A 274 -9.69 12.28 -3.55
N PHE A 275 -8.67 11.65 -4.16
CA PHE A 275 -7.46 11.21 -3.51
C PHE A 275 -6.40 12.28 -3.61
N ILE A 276 -5.79 12.62 -2.48
CA ILE A 276 -4.61 13.47 -2.42
C ILE A 276 -3.39 12.58 -2.44
N LYS A 277 -2.60 12.74 -3.51
CA LYS A 277 -1.35 12.02 -3.69
C LYS A 277 -0.28 12.70 -2.85
N THR A 278 0.60 11.88 -2.29
CA THR A 278 1.68 12.36 -1.46
C THR A 278 3.04 12.12 -2.12
N GLU A 279 4.10 12.69 -1.56
CA GLU A 279 5.48 12.42 -2.01
C GLU A 279 5.89 10.95 -1.83
N VAL A 280 5.20 10.21 -0.94
CA VAL A 280 5.33 8.77 -0.78
C VAL A 280 4.28 8.12 -1.68
N ALA A 281 4.69 7.59 -2.83
CA ALA A 281 3.80 7.15 -3.91
C ALA A 281 2.66 6.20 -3.48
N ARG A 282 2.87 5.40 -2.44
CA ARG A 282 1.88 4.43 -1.93
C ARG A 282 0.88 5.01 -0.93
N PHE A 283 1.11 6.22 -0.43
CA PHE A 283 0.25 6.86 0.56
C PHE A 283 -0.66 7.91 -0.09
N LEU A 284 -1.95 7.77 0.20
CA LEU A 284 -3.02 8.64 -0.29
C LEU A 284 -3.80 9.19 0.89
N ILE A 285 -4.30 10.42 0.76
CA ILE A 285 -5.15 11.04 1.79
C ILE A 285 -6.52 11.34 1.19
N ILE A 286 -7.58 11.06 1.93
CA ILE A 286 -8.94 11.56 1.63
C ILE A 286 -9.28 12.60 2.68
N GLU A 287 -9.64 13.81 2.26
CA GLU A 287 -10.14 14.87 3.14
C GLU A 287 -11.65 14.78 3.33
N ASN A 288 -12.10 14.98 4.57
CA ASN A 288 -13.52 15.06 4.95
C ASN A 288 -14.39 14.04 4.21
N PRO A 289 -14.06 12.74 4.32
CA PRO A 289 -14.77 11.69 3.59
C PRO A 289 -16.26 11.75 3.93
N ARG A 290 -17.12 11.85 2.91
CA ARG A 290 -18.57 11.68 3.10
C ARG A 290 -18.84 10.23 3.51
N SER A 291 -19.92 9.98 4.24
CA SER A 291 -20.30 8.62 4.70
C SER A 291 -20.29 7.56 3.60
N ASN A 292 -20.66 7.94 2.38
CA ASN A 292 -20.74 7.02 1.23
C ASN A 292 -19.38 6.80 0.52
N HIS A 293 -18.34 7.54 0.89
CA HIS A 293 -16.99 7.48 0.32
C HIS A 293 -15.95 7.00 1.34
N LEU A 294 -16.39 6.59 2.53
CA LEU A 294 -15.50 6.02 3.55
C LEU A 294 -15.06 4.62 3.10
N ILE A 295 -13.74 4.46 2.95
CA ILE A 295 -13.16 3.13 2.84
C ILE A 295 -13.19 2.53 4.24
N GLN A 296 -13.78 1.36 4.39
CA GLN A 296 -13.87 0.72 5.71
C GLN A 296 -12.48 0.28 6.16
N LYS A 297 -12.14 0.61 7.40
CA LYS A 297 -10.92 0.13 8.04
C LYS A 297 -11.02 -1.39 8.25
N GLN A 298 -10.19 -2.13 7.52
CA GLN A 298 -10.03 -3.58 7.68
C GLN A 298 -8.71 -3.88 8.39
N GLU A 299 -8.58 -5.12 8.88
CA GLU A 299 -7.32 -5.60 9.42
C GLU A 299 -6.25 -5.60 8.32
N VAL A 300 -5.08 -5.02 8.62
CA VAL A 300 -4.02 -4.85 7.63
C VAL A 300 -3.37 -6.21 7.36
N ALA A 301 -3.61 -6.76 6.16
CA ALA A 301 -2.95 -7.99 5.75
C ALA A 301 -1.42 -7.82 5.74
N ALA A 302 -0.70 -8.70 6.44
CA ALA A 302 0.76 -8.64 6.54
C ALA A 302 1.45 -8.61 5.16
N ALA A 303 0.84 -9.26 4.15
CA ALA A 303 1.33 -9.27 2.77
C ALA A 303 1.31 -7.88 2.09
N ASN A 304 0.49 -6.95 2.58
CA ASN A 304 0.36 -5.61 2.03
C ASN A 304 1.09 -4.55 2.86
N VAL A 305 1.68 -4.86 4.02
CA VAL A 305 2.40 -3.85 4.82
C VAL A 305 3.66 -3.42 4.10
N ASP A 306 3.73 -2.16 3.65
CA ASP A 306 4.96 -1.61 3.09
C ASP A 306 5.80 -0.98 4.20
N ILE A 307 6.70 -1.79 4.75
CA ILE A 307 7.64 -1.38 5.79
C ILE A 307 8.54 -0.24 5.30
N PHE A 308 8.94 -0.23 4.02
CA PHE A 308 9.80 0.83 3.48
C PHE A 308 9.05 2.15 3.34
N ALA A 309 7.80 2.14 2.87
CA ALA A 309 6.96 3.34 2.81
C ALA A 309 6.76 3.93 4.22
N PHE A 310 6.55 3.08 5.22
CA PHE A 310 6.42 3.51 6.61
C PHE A 310 7.72 4.12 7.16
N ILE A 311 8.87 3.48 6.93
CA ILE A 311 10.18 4.01 7.33
C ILE A 311 10.46 5.34 6.63
N ASN A 312 10.20 5.42 5.32
CA ASN A 312 10.39 6.63 4.54
C ASN A 312 9.52 7.77 5.06
N ALA A 313 8.25 7.51 5.37
CA ALA A 313 7.37 8.54 5.94
C ALA A 313 7.82 9.00 7.33
N LYS A 314 8.35 8.10 8.17
CA LYS A 314 8.95 8.49 9.46
C LYS A 314 10.24 9.29 9.30
N ALA A 315 11.10 8.93 8.35
CA ALA A 315 12.30 9.69 8.04
C ALA A 315 11.96 11.11 7.55
N LEU A 316 10.99 11.21 6.63
CA LEU A 316 10.46 12.49 6.16
C LEU A 316 9.83 13.31 7.29
N PHE A 317 9.09 12.67 8.19
CA PHE A 317 8.55 13.33 9.38
C PHE A 317 9.67 13.92 10.25
N LEU A 318 10.71 13.14 10.53
CA LEU A 318 11.85 13.60 11.33
C LEU A 318 12.58 14.77 10.66
N GLU A 319 12.85 14.68 9.36
CA GLU A 319 13.48 15.75 8.59
C GLU A 319 12.67 17.05 8.68
N LYS A 320 11.35 16.97 8.45
CA LYS A 320 10.45 18.12 8.51
C LYS A 320 10.34 18.71 9.91
N HIS A 321 10.27 17.86 10.94
CA HIS A 321 10.27 18.28 12.33
C HIS A 321 11.55 19.06 12.68
N LEU A 322 12.72 18.52 12.30
CA LEU A 322 14.01 19.17 12.50
C LEU A 322 14.09 20.49 11.73
N LYS A 323 13.67 20.52 10.46
CA LYS A 323 13.67 21.73 9.63
C LYS A 323 12.81 22.84 10.26
N ARG A 324 11.63 22.50 10.79
CA ARG A 324 10.76 23.46 11.49
C ARG A 324 11.42 23.97 12.77
N GLN A 325 11.98 23.09 13.61
CA GLN A 325 12.69 23.51 14.82
C GLN A 325 13.89 24.43 14.52
N LEU A 326 14.64 24.14 13.45
CA LEU A 326 15.74 24.98 13.01
C LEU A 326 15.27 26.34 12.49
N LYS A 327 14.16 26.40 11.75
CA LYS A 327 13.55 27.66 11.29
C LYS A 327 13.09 28.52 12.46
N ASP A 328 12.34 27.94 13.41
CA ASP A 328 11.86 28.64 14.60
C ASP A 328 13.03 29.17 15.46
N MET A 329 14.08 28.36 15.62
CA MET A 329 15.30 28.77 16.33
C MET A 329 16.01 29.90 15.59
N TYR A 330 16.14 29.81 14.27
CA TYR A 330 16.77 30.86 13.45
C TYR A 330 16.02 32.18 13.54
N GLU A 331 14.69 32.17 13.38
CA GLU A 331 13.86 33.37 13.53
C GLU A 331 14.01 34.00 14.92
N THR A 332 14.05 33.16 15.96
CA THR A 332 14.29 33.61 17.33
C THR A 332 15.67 34.25 17.51
N LEU A 333 16.72 33.66 16.95
CA LEU A 333 18.08 34.20 17.00
C LEU A 333 18.21 35.53 16.25
N VAL A 334 17.60 35.64 15.08
CA VAL A 334 17.57 36.90 14.31
C VAL A 334 16.86 38.00 15.08
N LEU A 335 15.70 37.69 15.68
CA LEU A 335 14.96 38.62 16.53
C LEU A 335 15.80 39.05 17.74
N GLN A 336 16.47 38.11 18.42
CA GLN A 336 17.33 38.41 19.56
C GLN A 336 18.51 39.28 19.17
N ARG A 337 19.15 39.00 18.03
CA ARG A 337 20.24 39.82 17.49
C ARG A 337 19.76 41.24 17.21
N CYS A 338 18.64 41.40 16.52
CA CYS A 338 18.05 42.71 16.25
C CYS A 338 17.79 43.48 17.56
N ARG A 339 17.21 42.81 18.57
CA ARG A 339 16.94 43.44 19.88
C ARG A 339 18.23 43.84 20.61
N LEU A 340 19.30 43.06 20.50
CA LEU A 340 20.60 43.39 21.08
C LEU A 340 21.23 44.59 20.36
N GLU A 341 21.25 44.58 19.02
CA GLU A 341 21.77 45.70 18.21
C GLU A 341 20.98 46.98 18.50
N ARG A 342 19.65 46.90 18.60
CA ARG A 342 18.79 48.01 19.02
C ARG A 342 19.17 48.55 20.39
N LYS A 343 19.35 47.69 21.41
CA LYS A 343 19.79 48.14 22.76
C LYS A 343 21.15 48.82 22.74
N VAL A 344 22.08 48.33 21.92
CA VAL A 344 23.41 48.96 21.76
C VAL A 344 23.25 50.36 21.16
N ILE A 345 22.42 50.50 20.13
CA ILE A 345 22.14 51.79 19.48
C ILE A 345 21.42 52.74 20.44
N GLU A 346 20.42 52.27 21.20
CA GLU A 346 19.73 53.03 22.25
C GLU A 346 20.72 53.58 23.28
N ASN A 347 21.63 52.73 23.78
CA ASN A 347 22.65 53.14 24.74
C ASN A 347 23.64 54.15 24.15
N ALA A 348 24.06 53.97 22.90
CA ALA A 348 24.97 54.90 22.23
C ALA A 348 24.32 56.27 22.01
N LEU A 349 23.06 56.30 21.55
CA LEU A 349 22.27 57.53 21.40
C LEU A 349 22.07 58.24 22.74
N ALA A 350 21.79 57.50 23.81
CA ALA A 350 21.65 58.07 25.15
C ALA A 350 22.94 58.72 25.67
N ILE A 351 24.11 58.20 25.29
CA ILE A 351 25.42 58.81 25.61
C ILE A 351 25.63 60.09 24.79
N VAL A 352 25.35 60.04 23.49
CA VAL A 352 25.55 61.17 22.56
C VAL A 352 24.60 62.34 22.88
N LEU A 353 23.36 62.06 23.28
CA LEU A 353 22.37 63.09 23.65
C LEU A 353 22.61 63.70 25.05
N ARG A 354 23.52 63.14 25.86
CA ARG A 354 23.88 63.66 27.20
C ARG A 354 25.19 64.46 27.22
N LEU A 355 25.96 64.43 26.13
CA LEU A 355 27.06 65.35 25.86
C LEU A 355 26.52 66.62 25.21
#